data_AF-A0A5C7JVC2-F1
#
_entry.id   AF-A0A5C7JVC2-F1
#
_cell.length_a   1.000
_cell.length_b   1.000
_cell.length_c   1.000
_cell.angle_alpha   90.00
_cell.angle_beta   90.00
_cell.angle_gamma   90.00
#
_symmetry.space_group_name_H-M   'P 1'
#
loop_
_entity.id
_entity.type
_entity.pdbx_description
1 polymer ?
#
loop_
_entity_poly.entity_id
_entity_poly.type
_entity_poly.pdbx_seq_one_letter_code
_entity_poly.pdbx_strand_id
1 'polypeptide(L)'
;MKYYAGIGSRQTPKELIPTIDKIVLKLNELGYTLRSGAADGADTFFENKSVLKEIFLPWKGYNNHTSELYNDTPEGWVLAEKYHPNWKALSDGAKKLMVRNGYQVL
;
A
#
# COMPACT_ATOMS: atom_id res chain seq x y z
N MET A 1 -1.20 -13.58 -13.06
CA MET A 1 -1.70 -12.20 -12.84
C MET A 1 -0.48 -11.30 -12.68
N LYS A 2 -0.53 -10.04 -13.14
CA LYS A 2 0.62 -9.11 -13.06
C LYS A 2 0.34 -8.05 -12.00
N TYR A 3 1.28 -7.81 -11.11
CA TYR A 3 1.12 -6.87 -9.99
C TYR A 3 2.21 -5.81 -10.01
N TYR A 4 1.90 -4.64 -9.45
CA TYR A 4 2.88 -3.63 -9.11
C TYR A 4 2.50 -2.95 -7.80
N ALA A 5 3.50 -2.57 -7.02
CA ALA A 5 3.29 -1.78 -5.81
C ALA A 5 3.30 -0.28 -6.16
N GLY A 6 2.21 0.42 -5.87
CA GLY A 6 2.11 1.87 -5.97
C GLY A 6 2.11 2.46 -4.57
N ILE A 7 3.30 2.73 -4.04
CA ILE A 7 3.53 3.18 -2.66
C ILE A 7 4.51 4.35 -2.61
N GLY A 8 4.52 5.12 -1.53
CA GLY A 8 5.49 6.20 -1.35
C GLY A 8 5.21 7.12 -0.17
N SER A 9 5.72 8.35 -0.25
CA SER A 9 5.62 9.32 0.84
C SER A 9 4.17 9.80 1.06
N ARG A 10 3.79 9.99 2.34
CA ARG A 10 2.55 10.68 2.72
C ARG A 10 2.53 12.15 2.33
N GLN A 11 3.70 12.74 2.09
CA GLN A 11 3.90 14.12 1.65
C GLN A 11 4.30 14.18 0.18
N THR A 12 3.84 13.23 -0.64
CA THR A 12 4.15 13.22 -2.08
C THR A 12 3.64 14.52 -2.72
N PRO A 13 4.51 15.28 -3.42
CA PRO A 13 4.12 16.55 -4.02
C PRO A 13 3.02 16.38 -5.08
N LYS A 14 2.04 17.30 -5.09
CA LYS A 14 0.88 17.20 -5.98
C LYS A 14 1.25 17.39 -7.45
N GLU A 15 2.34 18.08 -7.75
CA GLU A 15 2.87 18.22 -9.10
C GLU A 15 3.30 16.89 -9.74
N LEU A 16 3.48 15.82 -8.95
CA LEU A 16 3.78 14.48 -9.46
C LEU A 16 2.54 13.71 -9.89
N ILE A 17 1.32 14.14 -9.53
CA ILE A 17 0.08 13.45 -9.89
C ILE A 17 -0.01 13.18 -11.40
N PRO A 18 0.25 14.15 -12.31
CA PRO A 18 0.17 13.88 -13.76
C PRO A 18 1.16 12.81 -14.24
N THR A 19 2.33 12.70 -13.59
CA THR A 19 3.32 11.68 -13.91
C THR A 19 2.89 10.30 -13.41
N ILE A 20 2.39 10.24 -12.17
CA ILE A 20 1.85 9.00 -11.57
C ILE A 20 0.65 8.51 -12.38
N ASP A 21 -0.29 9.39 -12.73
CA ASP A 21 -1.45 9.07 -13.55
C ASP A 21 -1.04 8.44 -14.90
N LYS A 22 -0.03 8.99 -15.58
CA LYS A 22 0.49 8.42 -16.85
C LYS A 22 1.03 7.00 -16.65
N ILE A 23 1.76 6.76 -15.56
CA ILE A 23 2.30 5.42 -15.24
C ILE A 23 1.15 4.44 -14.98
N VAL A 24 0.19 4.82 -14.14
CA VAL A 24 -0.96 3.99 -13.77
C VAL A 24 -1.81 3.65 -15.00
N LEU A 25 -2.11 4.63 -15.84
CA LEU A 25 -2.86 4.41 -17.08
C LEU A 25 -2.14 3.41 -17.99
N LYS A 26 -0.81 3.52 -18.11
CA LYS A 26 -0.05 2.56 -18.91
C LYS A 26 -0.08 1.15 -18.31
N LEU A 27 0.00 1.03 -17.00
CA LEU A 27 -0.06 -0.25 -16.30
C LEU A 27 -1.44 -0.90 -16.40
N ASN A 28 -2.52 -0.10 -16.37
CA ASN A 28 -3.87 -0.57 -16.63
C ASN A 28 -3.99 -1.18 -18.04
N GLU A 29 -3.49 -0.50 -19.07
CA GLU A 29 -3.49 -1.02 -20.45
C GLU A 29 -2.76 -2.36 -20.58
N LEU A 30 -1.70 -2.55 -19.79
CA LEU A 30 -0.89 -3.77 -19.77
C LEU A 30 -1.49 -4.88 -18.88
N GLY A 31 -2.65 -4.65 -18.28
CA GLY A 31 -3.37 -5.60 -17.44
C GLY A 31 -2.76 -5.84 -16.06
N TYR A 32 -2.05 -4.85 -15.51
CA TYR A 32 -1.51 -4.92 -14.15
C TYR A 32 -2.57 -4.59 -13.10
N THR A 33 -2.44 -5.22 -11.93
CA THR A 33 -3.21 -4.93 -10.73
C THR A 33 -2.36 -4.15 -9.74
N LEU A 34 -2.84 -3.00 -9.29
CA LEU A 34 -2.20 -2.19 -8.25
C LEU A 34 -2.24 -2.94 -6.91
N ARG A 35 -1.14 -2.89 -6.16
CA ARG A 35 -1.11 -3.15 -4.72
C ARG A 35 -0.70 -1.87 -4.00
N SER A 36 -1.49 -1.45 -3.02
CA SER A 36 -1.24 -0.22 -2.25
C SER A 36 -1.82 -0.29 -0.85
N GLY A 37 -1.79 0.82 -0.11
CA GLY A 37 -2.03 0.88 1.33
C GLY A 37 -3.01 1.93 1.82
N ALA A 38 -3.66 2.68 0.93
CA ALA A 38 -4.56 3.77 1.30
C ALA A 38 -3.94 4.80 2.27
N ALA A 39 -2.61 4.94 2.31
CA ALA A 39 -2.00 6.07 2.99
C ALA A 39 -2.26 7.38 2.22
N ASP A 40 -2.11 8.51 2.88
CA ASP A 40 -2.14 9.80 2.18
C ASP A 40 -0.99 9.90 1.17
N GLY A 41 -1.09 10.82 0.22
CA GLY A 41 -0.04 11.08 -0.77
C GLY A 41 0.04 9.98 -1.83
N ALA A 42 1.20 9.32 -1.94
CA ALA A 42 1.52 8.42 -3.06
C ALA A 42 0.47 7.32 -3.25
N ASP A 43 0.11 6.59 -2.19
CA ASP A 43 -0.87 5.50 -2.27
C ASP A 43 -2.19 5.98 -2.89
N THR A 44 -2.70 7.12 -2.41
CA THR A 44 -3.91 7.76 -2.94
C THR A 44 -3.76 8.10 -4.43
N PHE A 45 -2.61 8.65 -4.84
CA PHE A 45 -2.36 9.05 -6.22
C PHE A 45 -2.33 7.84 -7.16
N PHE A 46 -1.63 6.76 -6.78
CA PHE A 46 -1.63 5.52 -7.55
C PHE A 46 -3.02 4.89 -7.62
N GLU A 47 -3.76 4.92 -6.51
CA GLU A 47 -5.08 4.32 -6.43
C GLU A 47 -6.12 5.02 -7.33
N ASN A 48 -6.09 6.35 -7.41
CA ASN A 48 -7.11 7.16 -8.08
C ASN A 48 -7.36 6.80 -9.55
N LYS A 49 -6.33 6.34 -10.27
CA LYS A 49 -6.44 5.97 -11.69
C LYS A 49 -6.36 4.48 -11.94
N SER A 50 -6.15 3.66 -10.91
CA SER A 50 -6.00 2.21 -11.08
C SER A 50 -7.35 1.55 -11.31
N VAL A 51 -7.43 0.66 -12.30
CA VAL A 51 -8.67 -0.08 -12.62
C VAL A 51 -8.78 -1.35 -11.75
N LEU A 52 -7.74 -2.18 -11.75
CA LEU A 52 -7.64 -3.36 -10.89
C LEU A 52 -6.74 -3.02 -9.71
N LYS A 53 -7.21 -3.24 -8.49
CA LYS A 53 -6.47 -2.88 -7.28
C LYS A 53 -6.78 -3.79 -6.09
N GLU A 54 -5.73 -4.07 -5.32
CA GLU A 54 -5.75 -4.69 -4.00
C GLU A 54 -5.20 -3.66 -3.00
N ILE A 55 -6.08 -3.13 -2.15
CA ILE A 55 -5.72 -2.09 -1.20
C ILE A 55 -5.65 -2.68 0.19
N PHE A 56 -4.43 -2.91 0.68
CA PHE A 56 -4.19 -3.56 1.97
C PHE A 56 -4.22 -2.53 3.09
N LEU A 57 -5.10 -2.74 4.07
CA LEU A 57 -5.25 -1.84 5.21
C LEU A 57 -4.54 -2.40 6.44
N PRO A 58 -3.95 -1.56 7.30
CA PRO A 58 -3.39 -2.00 8.58
C PRO A 58 -4.47 -2.35 9.61
N TRP A 59 -5.69 -1.84 9.43
CA TRP A 59 -6.90 -2.18 10.16
C TRP A 59 -8.13 -1.75 9.35
N LYS A 60 -9.30 -2.30 9.69
CA LYS A 60 -10.55 -1.96 9.02
C LYS A 60 -10.84 -0.45 9.09
N GLY A 61 -11.17 0.15 7.94
CA GLY A 61 -11.51 1.57 7.85
C GLY A 61 -10.33 2.53 7.93
N TYR A 62 -9.08 2.05 7.80
CA TYR A 62 -7.91 2.94 7.75
C TYR A 62 -8.08 4.02 6.67
N ASN A 63 -7.87 5.28 7.06
CA ASN A 63 -8.09 6.45 6.20
C ASN A 63 -9.48 6.49 5.54
N ASN A 64 -10.52 6.01 6.26
CA ASN A 64 -11.90 5.88 5.76
C ASN A 64 -12.03 5.01 4.49
N HIS A 65 -11.02 4.18 4.20
CA HIS A 65 -11.03 3.30 3.04
C HIS A 65 -11.92 2.07 3.29
N THR A 66 -12.66 1.64 2.26
CA THR A 66 -13.68 0.58 2.36
C THR A 66 -13.17 -0.82 2.04
N SER A 67 -11.88 -0.98 1.74
CA SER A 67 -11.28 -2.29 1.46
C SER A 67 -11.44 -3.23 2.66
N GLU A 68 -11.79 -4.48 2.37
CA GLU A 68 -11.84 -5.55 3.38
C GLU A 68 -10.53 -6.35 3.48
N LEU A 69 -9.46 -5.92 2.77
CA LEU A 69 -8.13 -6.52 2.87
C LEU A 69 -7.34 -5.94 4.05
N TYR A 70 -7.71 -6.26 5.29
CA TYR A 70 -7.00 -5.83 6.50
C TYR A 70 -6.22 -6.98 7.16
N ASN A 71 -5.40 -7.66 6.37
CA ASN A 71 -4.73 -8.90 6.74
C ASN A 71 -3.82 -8.72 7.97
N ASP A 72 -4.27 -9.28 9.10
CA ASP A 72 -3.62 -9.23 10.41
C ASP A 72 -3.30 -10.67 10.87
N THR A 73 -2.44 -11.38 10.12
CA THR A 73 -2.12 -12.80 10.39
C THR A 73 -0.80 -12.96 11.15
N PRO A 74 -0.64 -14.01 11.99
CA PRO A 74 0.60 -14.29 12.72
C PRO A 74 1.84 -14.33 11.82
N GLU A 75 1.74 -14.88 10.62
CA GLU A 75 2.84 -14.99 9.66
C GLU A 75 3.27 -13.61 9.16
N GLY A 76 2.32 -12.71 8.92
CA GLY A 76 2.60 -11.32 8.57
C GLY A 76 3.37 -10.58 9.67
N TRP A 77 3.02 -10.82 10.93
CA TRP A 77 3.76 -10.30 12.09
C TRP A 77 5.19 -10.83 12.15
N VAL A 78 5.36 -12.14 12.04
CA VAL A 78 6.69 -12.79 12.06
C VAL A 78 7.57 -12.24 10.93
N LEU A 79 7.01 -12.07 9.74
CA LEU A 79 7.74 -11.54 8.60
C LEU A 79 8.15 -10.07 8.81
N ALA A 80 7.23 -9.23 9.27
CA ALA A 80 7.48 -7.81 9.50
C ALA A 80 8.53 -7.59 10.61
N GLU A 81 8.44 -8.34 11.71
CA GLU A 81 9.42 -8.29 12.79
C GLU A 81 10.81 -8.75 12.33
N LYS A 82 10.87 -9.83 11.54
CA LYS A 82 12.13 -10.37 11.02
C LYS A 82 12.92 -9.36 10.20
N TYR A 83 12.25 -8.55 9.38
CA TYR A 83 12.92 -7.64 8.44
C TYR A 83 12.96 -6.18 8.87
N HIS A 84 12.20 -5.77 9.89
CA HIS A 84 12.23 -4.40 10.36
C HIS A 84 13.45 -4.16 11.29
N PRO A 85 14.36 -3.21 10.96
CA PRO A 85 15.65 -3.07 11.62
C PRO A 85 15.56 -2.65 13.10
N ASN A 86 14.45 -2.00 13.50
CA ASN A 86 14.24 -1.54 14.88
C ASN A 86 12.81 -1.81 15.35
N TRP A 87 12.37 -3.06 15.27
CA TRP A 87 10.99 -3.47 15.55
C TRP A 87 10.49 -3.06 16.96
N LYS A 88 11.35 -3.20 17.97
CA LYS A 88 11.00 -2.91 19.38
C LYS A 88 10.69 -1.43 19.65
N ALA A 89 11.18 -0.52 18.81
CA ALA A 89 10.91 0.91 18.95
C ALA A 89 9.58 1.34 18.33
N LEU A 90 8.93 0.47 17.55
CA LEU A 90 7.66 0.80 16.90
C LEU A 90 6.51 0.74 17.91
N SER A 91 5.60 1.71 17.80
CA SER A 91 4.26 1.59 18.39
C SER A 91 3.47 0.47 17.72
N ASP A 92 2.42 -0.04 18.36
CA ASP A 92 1.63 -1.13 17.77
C ASP A 92 0.94 -0.72 16.46
N GLY A 93 0.52 0.54 16.35
CA GLY A 93 0.02 1.09 15.08
C GLY A 93 1.09 1.11 13.98
N ALA A 94 2.33 1.46 14.32
CA ALA A 94 3.44 1.42 13.37
C ALA A 94 3.81 -0.02 12.97
N LYS A 95 3.74 -0.98 13.90
CA LYS A 95 3.92 -2.41 13.59
C LYS A 95 2.84 -2.91 12.62
N LYS A 96 1.57 -2.59 12.84
CA LYS A 96 0.48 -2.94 11.90
C LYS A 96 0.70 -2.37 10.50
N LEU A 97 1.22 -1.14 10.40
CA LEU A 97 1.62 -0.57 9.12
C LEU A 97 2.74 -1.38 8.45
N MET A 98 3.74 -1.84 9.20
CA MET A 98 4.81 -2.70 8.67
C MET A 98 4.30 -4.06 8.23
N VAL A 99 3.41 -4.70 9.00
CA VAL A 99 2.75 -5.97 8.64
C VAL A 99 2.00 -5.81 7.34
N ARG A 100 1.17 -4.76 7.22
CA ARG A 100 0.46 -4.44 5.99
C ARG A 100 1.42 -4.30 4.82
N ASN A 101 2.53 -3.58 4.98
CA ASN A 101 3.47 -3.34 3.88
C ASN A 101 4.02 -4.63 3.27
N GLY A 102 4.16 -5.71 4.05
CA GLY A 102 4.52 -7.03 3.53
C GLY A 102 3.56 -7.51 2.44
N TYR A 103 2.25 -7.40 2.67
CA TYR A 103 1.24 -7.82 1.69
C TYR A 103 1.23 -6.98 0.40
N GLN A 104 1.77 -5.77 0.42
CA GLN A 104 1.86 -4.93 -0.79
C GLN A 104 2.89 -5.46 -1.79
N VAL A 105 3.90 -6.19 -1.32
CA VAL A 105 5.10 -6.58 -2.10
C VAL A 105 5.28 -8.09 -2.30
N LEU A 106 4.51 -8.93 -1.60
CA LEU A 106 4.48 -10.39 -1.76
C LEU A 106 3.51 -10.81 -2.86
#